data_AF-A0A2E9ABE5-F1
#
_entry.id   AF-A0A2E9ABE5-F1
#
_cell.length_a   1.000
_cell.length_b   1.000
_cell.length_c   1.000
_cell.angle_alpha   90.00
_cell.angle_beta   90.00
_cell.angle_gamma   90.00
#
_symmetry.space_group_name_H-M   'P 1'
#
loop_
_entity.id
_entity.type
_entity.pdbx_description
1 polymer ?
#
loop_
_entity_poly.entity_id
_entity_poly.type
_entity_poly.pdbx_seq_one_letter_code
_entity_poly.pdbx_strand_id
1 'polypeptide(L)'
;MLKYPIVEIFHSVQGEGFHTGLPHVFVRFGNCNLRCEWCDTEFMTFEELGINEIVDKVLSYDCDRVIFTGGEPALQDLSSIGRRLKQHGISLSIETNGTIPIDPIIDWICVSPKDQIYPNVAIKQRSGDELKVVYCGQDLSIYDGLRLGFEHHYIQPCYMENESIEENGASFKIVEKLVKNNPGWRLSLQTQKWMGIL
;
A
#
# COMPACT_ATOMS: atom_id res chain seq x y z
N MET A 1 -24.55 -8.29 -11.06
CA MET A 1 -23.50 -8.94 -10.25
C MET A 1 -22.48 -7.88 -9.88
N LEU A 2 -21.95 -7.91 -8.66
CA LEU A 2 -20.94 -6.96 -8.21
C LEU A 2 -19.67 -7.13 -9.04
N LYS A 3 -19.10 -6.01 -9.49
CA LYS A 3 -17.87 -5.94 -10.27
C LYS A 3 -16.87 -5.01 -9.59
N TYR A 4 -15.59 -5.23 -9.87
CA TYR A 4 -14.48 -4.46 -9.32
C TYR A 4 -13.64 -3.92 -10.47
N PRO A 5 -13.21 -2.65 -10.40
CA PRO A 5 -12.24 -2.09 -11.31
C PRO A 5 -10.87 -2.69 -10.97
N ILE A 6 -10.32 -3.53 -11.84
CA ILE A 6 -9.03 -4.20 -11.66
C ILE A 6 -8.06 -3.71 -12.72
N VAL A 7 -6.96 -3.10 -12.27
CA VAL A 7 -5.85 -2.72 -13.15
C VAL A 7 -5.06 -3.97 -13.51
N GLU A 8 -4.70 -4.77 -12.51
CA GLU A 8 -3.93 -6.00 -12.70
C GLU A 8 -4.02 -6.93 -11.48
N ILE A 9 -3.74 -8.23 -11.73
CA ILE A 9 -3.55 -9.24 -10.69
C ILE A 9 -2.32 -10.06 -11.02
N PHE A 10 -1.29 -9.98 -10.17
CA PHE A 10 0.01 -10.60 -10.41
C PHE A 10 0.60 -11.18 -9.13
N HIS A 11 1.54 -12.11 -9.27
CA HIS A 11 2.26 -12.73 -8.15
C HIS A 11 3.71 -12.23 -8.15
N SER A 12 4.14 -11.66 -7.04
CA SER A 12 5.49 -11.13 -6.84
C SER A 12 5.86 -11.20 -5.36
N VAL A 13 6.94 -10.54 -4.94
CA VAL A 13 7.29 -10.34 -3.54
C VAL A 13 6.91 -8.92 -3.10
N GLN A 14 6.39 -8.78 -1.88
CA GLN A 14 6.23 -7.46 -1.26
C GLN A 14 7.59 -6.79 -1.16
N GLY A 15 7.69 -5.57 -1.71
CA GLY A 15 8.95 -4.83 -1.70
C GLY A 15 9.05 -3.86 -0.52
N GLU A 16 7.94 -3.53 0.13
CA GLU A 16 7.86 -2.43 1.09
C GLU A 16 7.43 -2.91 2.49
N GLY A 17 7.81 -2.14 3.51
CA GLY A 17 7.26 -2.27 4.86
C GLY A 17 7.72 -3.50 5.64
N PHE A 18 6.84 -4.02 6.49
CA PHE A 18 7.12 -5.15 7.37
C PHE A 18 7.26 -6.48 6.62
N HIS A 19 6.47 -6.67 5.57
CA HIS A 19 6.42 -7.90 4.79
C HIS A 19 7.41 -7.92 3.61
N THR A 20 8.37 -6.97 3.52
CA THR A 20 9.38 -6.98 2.46
C THR A 20 10.04 -8.36 2.30
N GLY A 21 10.03 -8.88 1.08
CA GLY A 21 10.57 -10.18 0.69
C GLY A 21 9.57 -11.34 0.71
N LEU A 22 8.36 -11.16 1.27
CA LEU A 22 7.35 -12.22 1.32
C LEU A 22 6.55 -12.31 0.00
N PRO A 23 6.32 -13.52 -0.54
CA PRO A 23 5.49 -13.70 -1.74
C PRO A 23 4.04 -13.31 -1.46
N HIS A 24 3.44 -12.55 -2.38
CA HIS A 24 2.05 -12.11 -2.34
C HIS A 24 1.46 -12.09 -3.75
N VAL A 25 0.18 -12.42 -3.86
CA VAL A 25 -0.64 -12.01 -4.99
C VAL A 25 -1.12 -10.58 -4.76
N PHE A 26 -0.79 -9.69 -5.68
CA PHE A 26 -1.26 -8.31 -5.69
C PHE A 26 -2.55 -8.24 -6.49
N VAL A 27 -3.59 -7.69 -5.87
CA VAL A 27 -4.82 -7.30 -6.57
C VAL A 27 -4.83 -5.77 -6.57
N ARG A 28 -4.51 -5.19 -7.73
CA ARG A 28 -4.44 -3.75 -7.92
C ARG A 28 -5.77 -3.24 -8.44
N PHE A 29 -6.51 -2.53 -7.60
CA PHE A 29 -7.78 -1.91 -7.99
C PHE A 29 -7.55 -0.64 -8.82
N GLY A 30 -8.55 -0.28 -9.62
CA GLY A 30 -8.65 1.02 -10.27
C GLY A 30 -9.35 2.04 -9.39
N ASN A 31 -9.29 3.30 -9.81
CA ASN A 31 -9.82 4.50 -9.14
C ASN A 31 -9.20 4.79 -7.76
N CYS A 32 -8.72 6.03 -7.60
CA CYS A 32 -8.33 6.57 -6.29
C CYS A 32 -9.20 7.78 -5.95
N ASN A 33 -9.35 8.11 -4.67
CA ASN A 33 -9.95 9.36 -4.22
C ASN A 33 -8.92 10.51 -4.06
N LEU A 34 -7.63 10.23 -4.29
CA LEU A 34 -6.54 11.20 -4.31
C LEU A 34 -5.79 11.15 -5.67
N ARG A 35 -4.98 12.17 -5.96
CA ARG A 35 -4.19 12.29 -7.20
C ARG A 35 -2.77 12.78 -6.87
N CYS A 36 -2.01 11.98 -6.14
CA CYS A 36 -0.66 12.38 -5.72
C CYS A 36 0.24 12.58 -6.95
N GLU A 37 1.04 13.65 -6.97
CA GLU A 37 1.90 14.00 -8.12
C GLU A 37 2.98 12.95 -8.40
N TRP A 38 3.41 12.22 -7.37
CA TRP A 38 4.40 11.14 -7.43
C TRP A 38 3.77 9.74 -7.45
N CYS A 39 2.47 9.63 -7.74
CA CYS A 39 1.83 8.31 -7.85
C CYS A 39 2.44 7.53 -9.01
N ASP A 40 2.99 6.35 -8.71
CA ASP A 40 3.65 5.45 -9.67
C ASP A 40 2.69 4.43 -10.31
N THR A 41 1.38 4.59 -10.08
CA THR A 41 0.34 3.65 -10.52
C THR A 41 -0.67 4.35 -11.42
N GLU A 42 -0.83 3.85 -12.65
CA GLU A 42 -1.96 4.22 -13.52
C GLU A 42 -3.23 3.47 -13.06
N PHE A 43 -4.19 4.19 -12.47
CA PHE A 43 -5.42 3.61 -11.92
C PHE A 43 -6.69 4.04 -12.66
N MET A 44 -6.59 4.78 -13.76
CA MET A 44 -7.73 5.21 -14.59
C MET A 44 -8.04 4.22 -15.72
N THR A 45 -7.10 3.32 -16.04
CA THR A 45 -7.28 2.26 -17.04
C THR A 45 -7.37 0.92 -16.32
N PHE A 46 -8.54 0.29 -16.38
CA PHE A 46 -8.85 -0.95 -15.67
C PHE A 46 -9.93 -1.75 -16.40
N GLU A 47 -10.05 -3.02 -16.06
CA GLU A 47 -11.14 -3.91 -16.49
C GLU A 47 -12.12 -4.16 -15.34
N GLU A 48 -13.38 -4.44 -15.66
CA GLU A 48 -14.43 -4.69 -14.68
C GLU A 48 -14.64 -6.21 -14.50
N LEU A 49 -13.99 -6.76 -13.47
CA LEU A 49 -14.01 -8.20 -13.16
C LEU A 49 -15.02 -8.55 -12.06
N GLY A 50 -15.66 -9.71 -12.19
CA GLY A 50 -16.50 -10.29 -11.15
C GLY A 50 -15.68 -11.01 -10.08
N ILE A 51 -16.29 -11.27 -8.92
CA ILE A 51 -15.62 -11.93 -7.78
C ILE A 51 -15.01 -13.28 -8.16
N ASN A 52 -15.74 -14.12 -8.93
CA ASN A 52 -15.23 -15.43 -9.31
C ASN A 52 -13.98 -15.33 -10.19
N GLU A 53 -13.97 -14.39 -11.15
CA GLU A 53 -12.81 -14.18 -12.04
C GLU A 53 -11.58 -13.76 -11.23
N ILE A 54 -11.75 -12.88 -10.24
CA ILE A 54 -10.66 -12.43 -9.37
C ILE A 54 -10.17 -13.58 -8.49
N VAL A 55 -11.07 -14.32 -7.85
CA VAL A 55 -10.73 -15.45 -6.96
C VAL A 55 -10.01 -16.55 -7.75
N ASP A 56 -10.53 -16.93 -8.92
CA ASP A 56 -9.92 -17.95 -9.77
C ASP A 56 -8.51 -17.53 -10.21
N LYS A 57 -8.34 -16.25 -10.58
CA LYS A 57 -7.03 -15.71 -10.94
C LYS A 57 -6.05 -15.71 -9.78
N VAL A 58 -6.49 -15.30 -8.59
CA VAL A 58 -5.66 -15.32 -7.38
C VAL A 58 -5.22 -16.75 -7.04
N LEU A 59 -6.16 -17.70 -7.03
CA LEU A 59 -5.88 -19.10 -6.69
C LEU A 59 -4.93 -19.78 -7.69
N SER A 60 -4.88 -19.31 -8.94
CA SER A 60 -3.98 -19.85 -9.96
C SER A 60 -2.48 -19.66 -9.65
N TYR A 61 -2.14 -18.76 -8.72
CA TYR A 61 -0.76 -18.45 -8.36
C TYR A 61 -0.17 -19.32 -7.22
N ASP A 62 -0.98 -20.18 -6.59
CA ASP A 62 -0.57 -21.05 -5.46
C ASP A 62 0.14 -20.28 -4.33
N CYS A 63 -0.47 -19.18 -3.91
CA CYS A 63 0.02 -18.31 -2.84
C CYS A 63 -1.10 -18.04 -1.83
N ASP A 64 -0.79 -18.18 -0.54
CA ASP A 64 -1.72 -18.03 0.58
C ASP A 64 -1.85 -16.58 1.09
N ARG A 65 -1.24 -15.61 0.39
CA ARG A 65 -1.25 -14.19 0.76
C ARG A 65 -1.68 -13.32 -0.39
N VAL A 66 -2.67 -12.47 -0.13
CA VAL A 66 -3.13 -11.45 -1.06
C VAL A 66 -2.94 -10.09 -0.44
N ILE A 67 -2.49 -9.13 -1.24
CA ILE A 67 -2.49 -7.72 -0.88
C ILE A 67 -3.43 -6.94 -1.81
N PHE A 68 -4.41 -6.29 -1.21
CA PHE A 68 -5.29 -5.34 -1.85
C PHE A 68 -4.59 -3.97 -1.91
N THR A 69 -4.38 -3.46 -3.11
CA THR A 69 -3.68 -2.20 -3.36
C THR A 69 -4.29 -1.52 -4.58
N GLY A 70 -3.69 -0.43 -5.06
CA GLY A 70 -4.03 0.15 -6.35
C GLY A 70 -5.30 0.96 -6.33
N GLY A 71 -5.25 2.11 -7.03
CA GLY A 71 -6.21 3.16 -6.73
C GLY A 71 -6.26 3.38 -5.22
N GLU A 72 -7.46 3.52 -4.67
CA GLU A 72 -7.70 3.33 -3.24
C GLU A 72 -8.57 2.07 -3.05
N PRO A 73 -8.01 0.95 -2.52
CA PRO A 73 -8.75 -0.30 -2.37
C PRO A 73 -9.97 -0.18 -1.44
N ALA A 74 -9.92 0.69 -0.43
CA ALA A 74 -11.03 0.87 0.51
C ALA A 74 -12.26 1.53 -0.11
N LEU A 75 -12.21 1.97 -1.37
CA LEU A 75 -13.38 2.38 -2.14
C LEU A 75 -14.26 1.20 -2.56
N GLN A 76 -13.72 -0.02 -2.54
CA GLN A 76 -14.39 -1.22 -3.03
C GLN A 76 -15.04 -2.03 -1.89
N ASP A 77 -15.98 -2.93 -2.24
CA ASP A 77 -16.54 -3.89 -1.27
C ASP A 77 -15.54 -5.01 -0.97
N LEU A 78 -14.61 -4.74 -0.06
CA LEU A 78 -13.59 -5.71 0.36
C LEU A 78 -14.19 -6.91 1.11
N SER A 79 -15.35 -6.76 1.74
CA SER A 79 -16.01 -7.82 2.51
C SER A 79 -16.42 -8.99 1.63
N SER A 80 -17.03 -8.70 0.49
CA SER A 80 -17.55 -9.74 -0.41
C SER A 80 -16.43 -10.55 -1.07
N ILE A 81 -15.40 -9.88 -1.59
CA ILE A 81 -14.24 -10.56 -2.18
C ILE A 81 -13.37 -11.21 -1.11
N GLY A 82 -13.13 -10.54 0.02
CA GLY A 82 -12.31 -11.03 1.12
C GLY A 82 -12.88 -12.30 1.75
N ARG A 83 -14.20 -12.39 1.97
CA ARG A 83 -14.84 -13.62 2.45
C ARG A 83 -14.62 -14.80 1.51
N ARG A 84 -14.66 -14.58 0.19
CA ARG A 84 -14.43 -15.64 -0.80
C ARG A 84 -12.99 -16.12 -0.77
N LEU A 85 -12.03 -15.21 -0.70
CA LEU A 85 -10.61 -15.58 -0.58
C LEU A 85 -10.31 -16.31 0.73
N LYS A 86 -10.86 -15.85 1.86
CA LYS A 86 -10.69 -16.52 3.16
C LYS A 86 -11.24 -17.94 3.22
N GLN A 87 -12.28 -18.28 2.44
CA GLN A 87 -12.76 -19.66 2.32
C GLN A 87 -11.68 -20.62 1.76
N HIS A 88 -10.67 -20.09 1.08
CA HIS A 88 -9.52 -20.82 0.56
C HIS A 88 -8.27 -20.69 1.45
N GLY A 89 -8.39 -20.17 2.67
CA GLY A 89 -7.27 -20.02 3.61
C GLY A 89 -6.32 -18.86 3.29
N ILE A 90 -6.71 -17.95 2.40
CA ILE A 90 -5.90 -16.79 2.02
C ILE A 90 -5.89 -15.75 3.15
N SER A 91 -4.70 -15.27 3.50
CA SER A 91 -4.46 -14.12 4.37
C SER A 91 -4.52 -12.82 3.57
N LEU A 92 -5.21 -11.81 4.09
CA LEU A 92 -5.49 -10.56 3.39
C LEU A 92 -4.73 -9.38 4.01
N SER A 93 -3.93 -8.72 3.20
CA SER A 93 -3.30 -7.43 3.52
C SER A 93 -3.94 -6.30 2.71
N ILE A 94 -3.84 -5.06 3.17
CA ILE A 94 -4.22 -3.87 2.40
C ILE A 94 -3.15 -2.78 2.49
N GLU A 95 -2.94 -2.08 1.36
CA GLU A 95 -2.20 -0.82 1.28
C GLU A 95 -3.20 0.29 0.97
N THR A 96 -3.45 1.18 1.93
CA THR A 96 -4.48 2.24 1.81
C THR A 96 -3.89 3.62 2.11
N ASN A 97 -4.49 4.66 1.54
CA ASN A 97 -4.21 6.04 1.95
C ASN A 97 -4.84 6.42 3.30
N GLY A 98 -5.67 5.56 3.89
CA GLY A 98 -6.25 5.72 5.24
C GLY A 98 -7.45 6.66 5.33
N THR A 99 -7.95 7.18 4.21
CA THR A 99 -9.08 8.14 4.18
C THR A 99 -10.45 7.48 4.37
N ILE A 100 -10.49 6.14 4.40
CA ILE A 100 -11.69 5.33 4.58
C ILE A 100 -11.36 4.26 5.64
N PRO A 101 -12.25 4.01 6.62
CA PRO A 101 -12.08 2.90 7.57
C PRO A 101 -12.06 1.54 6.86
N ILE A 102 -11.17 0.66 7.30
CA ILE A 102 -10.94 -0.64 6.67
C ILE A 102 -11.87 -1.70 7.25
N ASP A 103 -12.35 -2.58 6.38
CA ASP A 103 -13.18 -3.73 6.75
C ASP A 103 -12.39 -4.71 7.65
N PRO A 104 -12.94 -5.18 8.78
CA PRO A 104 -12.29 -6.15 9.66
C PRO A 104 -11.96 -7.52 9.03
N ILE A 105 -12.39 -7.77 7.79
CA ILE A 105 -11.97 -8.92 6.99
C ILE A 105 -10.47 -8.89 6.67
N ILE A 106 -9.82 -7.72 6.74
CA ILE A 106 -8.40 -7.57 6.45
C ILE A 106 -7.58 -7.99 7.68
N ASP A 107 -6.57 -8.83 7.46
CA ASP A 107 -5.69 -9.35 8.51
C ASP A 107 -4.49 -8.42 8.79
N TRP A 108 -4.05 -7.66 7.79
CA TRP A 108 -2.92 -6.73 7.90
C TRP A 108 -3.23 -5.39 7.23
N ILE A 109 -3.19 -4.31 7.99
CA ILE A 109 -3.52 -2.96 7.56
C ILE A 109 -2.25 -2.10 7.51
N CYS A 110 -1.82 -1.78 6.29
CA CYS A 110 -0.82 -0.76 6.05
C CYS A 110 -1.49 0.56 5.62
N VAL A 111 -1.30 1.61 6.43
CA VAL A 111 -1.76 2.97 6.11
C VAL A 111 -0.56 3.81 5.67
N SER A 112 -0.67 4.35 4.46
CA SER A 112 0.26 5.35 3.94
C SER A 112 -0.43 6.71 3.79
N PRO A 113 -0.42 7.57 4.83
CA PRO A 113 -1.08 8.86 4.79
C PRO A 113 -0.50 9.77 3.72
N LYS A 114 -1.31 10.73 3.26
CA LYS A 114 -0.94 11.71 2.22
C LYS A 114 -1.10 13.16 2.69
N ASP A 115 -1.20 13.38 4.00
CA ASP A 115 -1.40 14.68 4.68
C ASP A 115 -0.35 15.73 4.28
N GLN A 116 0.87 15.30 3.92
CA GLN A 116 1.94 16.16 3.43
C GLN A 116 1.64 16.84 2.08
N ILE A 117 0.71 16.28 1.31
CA ILE A 117 0.19 16.87 0.05
C ILE A 117 -1.25 17.38 0.25
N TYR A 118 -2.03 16.65 1.03
CA TYR A 118 -3.46 16.86 1.24
C TYR A 118 -3.78 17.13 2.71
N PRO A 119 -3.34 18.26 3.29
CA PRO A 119 -3.44 18.51 4.74
C PRO A 119 -4.88 18.64 5.26
N ASN A 120 -5.85 18.85 4.35
CA ASN A 120 -7.26 18.96 4.69
C ASN A 120 -8.03 17.63 4.55
N VAL A 121 -7.37 16.56 4.10
CA VAL A 121 -7.97 15.24 3.98
C VAL A 121 -7.76 14.48 5.28
N ALA A 122 -8.85 14.19 5.98
CA ALA A 122 -8.79 13.50 7.26
C ALA A 122 -8.45 12.01 7.09
N ILE A 123 -7.42 11.55 7.82
CA ILE A 123 -7.14 10.13 8.00
C ILE A 123 -8.18 9.52 8.96
N LYS A 124 -9.02 8.63 8.42
CA LYS A 124 -10.11 7.97 9.14
C LYS A 124 -9.68 6.63 9.73
N GLN A 125 -8.83 5.88 9.03
CA GLN A 125 -8.21 4.68 9.58
C GLN A 125 -7.06 5.10 10.50
N ARG A 126 -7.34 5.18 11.80
CA ARG A 126 -6.39 5.68 12.80
C ARG A 126 -5.59 4.60 13.52
N SER A 127 -5.83 3.34 13.21
CA SER A 127 -5.11 2.20 13.80
C SER A 127 -4.89 1.09 12.77
N GLY A 128 -3.97 0.19 13.04
CA GLY A 128 -3.64 -0.93 12.18
C GLY A 128 -2.28 -1.49 12.53
N ASP A 129 -1.71 -2.28 11.64
CA ASP A 129 -0.44 -2.94 11.87
C ASP A 129 0.72 -2.02 11.50
N GLU A 130 0.64 -1.37 10.34
CA GLU A 130 1.73 -0.62 9.76
C GLU A 130 1.34 0.82 9.35
N LEU A 131 2.11 1.80 9.83
CA LEU A 131 2.10 3.17 9.33
C LEU A 131 3.35 3.40 8.48
N LYS A 132 3.19 3.56 7.17
CA LYS A 132 4.28 3.75 6.20
C LYS A 132 4.18 5.10 5.51
N VAL A 133 4.93 6.08 6.00
CA VAL A 133 4.86 7.47 5.52
C VAL A 133 5.85 7.69 4.38
N VAL A 134 5.37 8.24 3.26
CA VAL A 134 6.25 8.67 2.17
C VAL A 134 6.84 10.02 2.52
N TYR A 135 8.16 10.12 2.56
CA TYR A 135 8.89 11.32 2.91
C TYR A 135 9.17 12.18 1.68
N CYS A 136 8.53 13.34 1.64
CA CYS A 136 8.63 14.38 0.63
C CYS A 136 9.28 15.66 1.19
N GLY A 137 9.93 15.59 2.36
CA GLY A 137 10.55 16.76 3.03
C GLY A 137 9.73 17.38 4.17
N GLN A 138 8.57 16.80 4.50
CA GLN A 138 7.72 17.27 5.60
C GLN A 138 8.31 16.97 6.99
N ASP A 139 7.85 17.70 8.01
CA ASP A 139 8.11 17.36 9.42
C ASP A 139 7.36 16.06 9.79
N LEU A 140 8.02 15.16 10.51
CA LEU A 140 7.42 13.90 10.97
C LEU A 140 6.42 14.11 12.12
N SER A 141 6.47 15.24 12.82
CA SER A 141 5.58 15.52 13.95
C SER A 141 4.10 15.52 13.57
N ILE A 142 3.79 15.71 12.27
CA ILE A 142 2.42 15.60 11.76
C ILE A 142 1.81 14.20 11.97
N TYR A 143 2.65 13.19 12.16
CA TYR A 143 2.23 11.81 12.36
C TYR A 143 2.24 11.36 13.84
N ASP A 144 2.69 12.19 14.78
CA ASP A 144 2.86 11.79 16.19
C ASP A 144 1.58 11.21 16.80
N GLY A 145 0.43 11.85 16.54
CA GLY A 145 -0.87 11.37 17.02
C GLY A 145 -1.43 10.18 16.24
N LEU A 146 -1.01 9.98 14.98
CA LEU A 146 -1.44 8.85 14.16
C LEU A 146 -0.65 7.59 14.52
N ARG A 147 0.66 7.74 14.75
CA ARG A 147 1.63 6.69 15.10
C ARG A 147 1.16 5.81 16.26
N LEU A 148 0.47 6.40 17.24
CA LEU A 148 -0.02 5.71 18.45
C LEU A 148 -0.99 4.56 18.15
N GLY A 149 -1.67 4.58 17.00
CA GLY A 149 -2.59 3.51 16.62
C GLY A 149 -1.95 2.36 15.84
N PHE A 150 -0.65 2.42 15.55
CA PHE A 150 0.05 1.43 14.71
C PHE A 150 1.19 0.77 15.46
N GLU A 151 1.42 -0.52 15.19
CA GLU A 151 2.50 -1.30 15.81
C GLU A 151 3.86 -1.05 15.15
N HIS A 152 3.83 -0.75 13.86
CA HIS A 152 5.01 -0.60 13.03
C HIS A 152 5.04 0.76 12.33
N HIS A 153 6.19 1.43 12.37
CA HIS A 153 6.35 2.76 11.79
C HIS A 153 7.50 2.77 10.79
N TYR A 154 7.20 3.14 9.56
CA TYR A 154 8.16 3.17 8.46
C TYR A 154 8.18 4.53 7.79
N ILE A 155 9.38 4.98 7.42
CA ILE A 155 9.60 6.11 6.53
C ILE A 155 10.09 5.55 5.20
N GLN A 156 9.35 5.87 4.15
CA GLN A 156 9.66 5.50 2.77
C GLN A 156 10.16 6.72 2.02
N PRO A 157 11.35 6.69 1.38
CA PRO A 157 11.75 7.75 0.48
C PRO A 157 10.72 7.92 -0.65
N CYS A 158 10.36 9.16 -0.97
CA CYS A 158 9.62 9.44 -2.19
C CYS A 158 10.47 9.06 -3.40
N TYR A 159 9.90 8.27 -4.31
CA TYR A 159 10.56 7.88 -5.55
C TYR A 159 9.88 8.57 -6.72
N MET A 160 10.67 9.27 -7.53
CA MET A 160 10.21 10.02 -8.70
C MET A 160 10.58 9.24 -9.97
N GLU A 161 9.57 8.80 -10.73
CA GLU A 161 9.78 7.99 -11.96
C GLU A 161 10.54 8.74 -13.07
N ASN A 162 10.56 10.07 -13.03
CA ASN A 162 11.28 10.93 -13.97
C ASN A 162 12.72 11.26 -13.51
N GLU A 163 13.15 10.80 -12.34
CA GLU A 163 14.50 11.00 -11.81
C GLU A 163 15.35 9.73 -11.99
N SER A 164 16.67 9.91 -12.07
CA SER A 164 17.64 8.81 -12.14
C SER A 164 17.70 7.99 -10.84
N ILE A 165 18.33 6.81 -10.91
CA ILE A 165 18.57 5.96 -9.74
C ILE A 165 19.46 6.71 -8.72
N GLU A 166 20.44 7.47 -9.20
CA GLU A 166 21.34 8.26 -8.37
C GLU A 166 20.61 9.39 -7.63
N GLU A 167 19.71 10.10 -8.32
CA GLU A 167 18.88 11.16 -7.74
C GLU A 167 17.92 10.60 -6.69
N ASN A 168 17.16 9.56 -7.03
CA ASN A 168 16.32 8.84 -6.07
C ASN A 168 17.14 8.29 -4.89
N GLY A 169 18.35 7.77 -5.14
CA GLY A 169 19.26 7.25 -4.12
C GLY A 169 19.76 8.32 -3.15
N ALA A 170 19.79 9.60 -3.53
CA ALA A 170 20.12 10.68 -2.60
C ALA A 170 19.03 10.84 -1.53
N SER A 171 17.75 10.72 -1.90
CA SER A 171 16.62 10.72 -0.96
C SER A 171 16.73 9.59 0.07
N PHE A 172 17.32 8.46 -0.29
CA PHE A 172 17.46 7.31 0.60
C PHE A 172 18.44 7.60 1.74
N LYS A 173 19.52 8.34 1.44
CA LYS A 173 20.47 8.81 2.47
C LYS A 173 19.83 9.81 3.43
N ILE A 174 18.93 10.66 2.92
CA ILE A 174 18.19 11.62 3.76
C ILE A 174 17.29 10.86 4.73
N VAL A 175 16.52 9.88 4.24
CA VAL A 175 15.63 9.07 5.09
C VAL A 175 16.41 8.18 6.06
N GLU A 176 17.56 7.61 5.67
CA GLU A 176 18.45 6.88 6.59
C GLU A 176 18.85 7.74 7.80
N LYS A 177 19.27 8.98 7.53
CA LYS A 177 19.64 9.92 8.59
C LYS A 177 18.44 10.30 9.45
N LEU A 178 17.27 10.47 8.82
CA LEU A 178 16.03 10.80 9.52
C LEU A 178 15.61 9.70 10.48
N VAL A 179 15.64 8.43 10.04
CA VAL A 179 15.33 7.26 10.87
C VAL A 179 16.30 7.17 12.07
N LYS A 180 17.59 7.41 11.87
CA LYS A 180 18.59 7.42 12.98
C LYS A 180 18.33 8.49 14.03
N ASN A 181 17.73 9.61 13.64
CA ASN A 181 17.41 10.71 14.54
C ASN A 181 16.02 10.61 15.17
N ASN A 182 15.18 9.66 14.75
CA ASN A 182 13.79 9.52 15.20
C ASN A 182 13.51 8.07 15.66
N PRO A 183 13.83 7.72 16.92
CA PRO A 183 13.69 6.37 17.44
C PRO A 183 12.28 5.76 17.24
N GLY A 184 12.31 4.49 16.84
CA GLY A 184 11.13 3.65 16.58
C GLY A 184 10.51 3.83 15.18
N TRP A 185 11.04 4.73 14.35
CA TRP A 185 10.85 4.64 12.90
C TRP A 185 11.84 3.65 12.28
N ARG A 186 11.47 3.06 11.16
CA ARG A 186 12.31 2.18 10.33
C ARG A 186 12.32 2.66 8.88
N LEU A 187 13.37 2.34 8.15
CA LEU A 187 13.44 2.61 6.71
C LEU A 187 12.62 1.56 5.95
N SER A 188 11.73 1.99 5.06
CA SER A 188 11.08 1.14 4.04
C SER A 188 11.61 1.55 2.67
N LEU A 189 12.14 0.60 1.91
CA LEU A 189 12.57 0.83 0.53
C LEU A 189 11.56 0.22 -0.42
N GLN A 190 11.44 0.77 -1.63
CA GLN A 190 10.68 0.15 -2.71
C GLN A 190 11.57 -0.83 -3.48
N THR A 191 11.94 -1.96 -2.85
CA THR A 191 12.95 -2.87 -3.40
C THR A 191 12.54 -3.47 -4.75
N GLN A 192 11.24 -3.55 -5.03
CA GLN A 192 10.70 -4.02 -6.30
C GLN A 192 11.15 -3.16 -7.50
N LYS A 193 11.35 -1.85 -7.31
CA LYS A 193 11.86 -0.95 -8.35
C LYS A 193 13.29 -1.30 -8.77
N TRP A 194 14.09 -1.82 -7.83
CA TRP A 194 15.48 -2.22 -8.08
C TRP A 194 15.61 -3.64 -8.63
N MET A 195 14.67 -4.51 -8.28
CA MET A 195 14.60 -5.87 -8.82
C MET A 195 14.08 -5.89 -10.26
N GLY A 196 13.40 -4.84 -10.72
CA GLY A 196 12.80 -4.80 -12.06
C GLY A 196 11.65 -5.80 -12.23
N ILE A 197 10.88 -6.02 -11.16
CA ILE A 197 9.80 -7.02 -11.09
C ILE A 197 8.40 -6.41 -10.98
N LEU A 198 8.22 -5.23 -11.57
CA LEU A 198 6.93 -4.57 -11.78
C LEU A 198 6.66 -4.47 -13.27
#